data_AF-A0A2D5S386-F1
#
_entry.id   AF-A0A2D5S386-F1
#
_cell.length_a   1.000
_cell.length_b   1.000
_cell.length_c   1.000
_cell.angle_alpha   90.00
_cell.angle_beta   90.00
_cell.angle_gamma   90.00
#
_symmetry.space_group_name_H-M   'P 1'
#
loop_
_entity.id
_entity.type
_entity.pdbx_description
1 polymer ?
#
loop_
_entity_poly.entity_id
_entity_poly.type
_entity_poly.pdbx_seq_one_letter_code
_entity_poly.pdbx_strand_id
1 'polypeptide(L)'
;MRPVVDGIFPGNAAGSISGDFTTSSVKCIPGDLDGVGDYDEADVHLTGDADGDGDVDAEDRTAVNDALGLSAADIDGDGVVIAFDLATVLGYWGLCSAP
;
A
#
# COMPACT_ATOMS: atom_id res chain seq x y z
N MET A 1 -36.91 19.08 41.71
CA MET A 1 -36.38 18.23 40.62
C MET A 1 -35.23 18.99 39.98
N ARG A 2 -33.99 18.51 40.17
CA ARG A 2 -32.77 19.08 39.56
C ARG A 2 -32.32 18.12 38.46
N PRO A 3 -31.86 18.59 37.29
CA PRO A 3 -31.41 17.70 36.22
C PRO A 3 -30.13 16.96 36.63
N VAL A 4 -29.98 15.74 36.14
CA VAL A 4 -28.77 14.92 36.30
C VAL A 4 -27.61 15.64 35.61
N VAL A 5 -26.50 15.75 36.33
CA VAL A 5 -25.24 16.36 35.88
C VAL A 5 -24.45 15.39 35.01
N ASP A 6 -23.86 15.90 33.94
CA ASP A 6 -22.97 15.18 33.02
C ASP A 6 -21.82 14.51 33.78
N GLY A 7 -21.90 13.18 33.92
CA GLY A 7 -20.86 12.36 34.50
C GLY A 7 -19.80 11.99 33.46
N ILE A 8 -18.85 12.89 33.21
CA ILE A 8 -17.52 12.50 32.72
C ILE A 8 -16.83 11.75 33.87
N PHE A 9 -16.47 10.48 33.64
CA PHE A 9 -15.81 9.63 34.64
C PHE A 9 -14.47 10.25 35.10
N PRO A 10 -14.26 10.47 36.41
CA PRO A 10 -13.00 10.97 36.93
C PRO A 10 -12.11 9.77 37.27
N GLY A 11 -11.12 9.49 36.41
CA GLY A 11 -10.14 8.45 36.69
C GLY A 11 -9.30 8.11 35.47
N ASN A 12 -8.29 8.95 35.20
CA ASN A 12 -7.11 8.68 34.38
C ASN A 12 -7.21 7.50 33.38
N ALA A 13 -7.77 7.75 32.20
CA ALA A 13 -7.62 6.87 31.04
C ALA A 13 -7.45 7.78 29.82
N ALA A 14 -6.51 7.43 28.93
CA ALA A 14 -6.32 8.08 27.63
C ALA A 14 -7.70 8.40 27.03
N GLY A 15 -7.85 9.66 26.62
CA GLY A 15 -9.13 10.29 26.28
C GLY A 15 -10.15 9.30 25.74
N SER A 16 -11.21 9.11 26.53
CA SER A 16 -12.38 8.33 26.15
C SER A 16 -12.78 8.72 24.73
N ILE A 17 -12.58 7.81 23.78
CA ILE A 17 -13.30 7.83 22.51
C ILE A 17 -14.77 7.69 22.88
N SER A 18 -15.44 8.83 23.06
CA SER A 18 -16.89 8.91 23.21
C SER A 18 -17.50 8.63 21.85
N GLY A 19 -17.44 7.36 21.46
CA GLY A 19 -17.92 6.82 20.22
C GLY A 19 -18.22 5.36 20.48
N ASP A 20 -19.41 4.96 20.07
CA ASP A 20 -19.73 3.57 19.86
C ASP A 20 -18.57 2.87 19.13
N PHE A 21 -17.93 1.87 19.76
CA PHE A 21 -16.90 1.03 19.13
C PHE A 21 -17.48 0.13 18.02
N THR A 22 -18.74 0.31 17.64
CA THR A 22 -19.44 -0.48 16.63
C THR A 22 -19.94 0.31 15.41
N THR A 23 -19.64 1.61 15.22
CA THR A 23 -19.95 2.29 13.94
C THR A 23 -19.00 3.45 13.55
N SER A 24 -18.31 3.27 12.42
CA SER A 24 -18.09 4.28 11.34
C SER A 24 -17.37 5.61 11.65
N SER A 25 -16.43 5.68 12.59
CA SER A 25 -15.75 6.96 12.89
C SER A 25 -14.22 6.94 12.95
N VAL A 26 -13.58 5.84 12.54
CA VAL A 26 -12.19 5.93 12.05
C VAL A 26 -12.26 6.48 10.63
N LYS A 27 -12.67 7.75 10.51
CA LYS A 27 -12.93 8.46 9.24
C LYS A 27 -11.67 8.64 8.36
N CYS A 28 -10.53 8.10 8.80
CA CYS A 28 -9.25 8.35 8.20
C CYS A 28 -8.36 7.12 8.41
N ILE A 29 -8.81 5.94 7.98
CA ILE A 29 -7.83 4.94 7.57
C ILE A 29 -7.26 5.46 6.23
N PRO A 30 -5.94 5.65 6.08
CA PRO A 30 -5.37 5.98 4.78
C PRO A 30 -5.71 4.87 3.79
N GLY A 31 -6.47 5.20 2.74
CA GLY A 31 -6.93 4.25 1.73
C GLY A 31 -8.44 3.99 1.71
N ASP A 32 -9.15 4.32 2.79
CA ASP A 32 -10.62 4.29 2.83
C ASP A 32 -11.19 5.48 2.03
N LEU A 33 -11.89 5.20 0.93
CA LEU A 33 -12.42 6.20 0.00
C LEU A 33 -13.89 6.53 0.22
N ASP A 34 -14.66 5.66 0.87
CA ASP A 34 -16.10 5.83 1.08
C ASP A 34 -16.47 6.25 2.52
N GLY A 35 -15.50 6.19 3.43
CA GLY A 35 -15.54 6.72 4.79
C GLY A 35 -16.22 5.80 5.80
N VAL A 36 -16.32 4.50 5.52
CA VAL A 36 -16.90 3.52 6.44
C VAL A 36 -15.89 2.93 7.42
N GLY A 37 -14.60 3.13 7.19
CA GLY A 37 -13.52 2.69 8.05
C GLY A 37 -13.14 1.22 7.86
N ASP A 38 -13.28 0.69 6.66
CA ASP A 38 -12.73 -0.61 6.24
C ASP A 38 -12.00 -0.50 4.88
N TYR A 39 -11.56 -1.65 4.35
CA TYR A 39 -10.97 -1.80 3.02
C TYR A 39 -11.85 -2.82 2.26
N ASP A 40 -12.72 -2.35 1.37
CA ASP A 40 -13.65 -3.22 0.63
C ASP A 40 -13.77 -2.88 -0.87
N GLU A 41 -14.73 -3.51 -1.57
CA GLU A 41 -14.95 -3.30 -3.01
C GLU A 41 -15.33 -1.84 -3.39
N ALA A 42 -15.62 -0.98 -2.40
CA ALA A 42 -15.83 0.45 -2.59
C ALA A 42 -14.52 1.26 -2.63
N ASP A 43 -13.39 0.69 -2.21
CA ASP A 43 -12.08 1.37 -2.08
C ASP A 43 -11.14 1.19 -3.28
N VAL A 44 -11.63 0.65 -4.39
CA VAL A 44 -10.87 0.09 -5.54
C VAL A 44 -10.19 1.14 -6.44
N HIS A 45 -9.90 2.35 -5.97
CA HIS A 45 -9.29 3.39 -6.82
C HIS A 45 -8.33 4.31 -6.05
N LEU A 46 -7.45 3.73 -5.24
CA LEU A 46 -6.37 4.52 -4.68
C LEU A 46 -5.44 5.00 -5.79
N THR A 47 -5.03 6.26 -5.72
CA THR A 47 -3.98 6.76 -6.63
C THR A 47 -2.67 6.05 -6.27
N GLY A 48 -2.23 5.13 -7.13
CA GLY A 48 -1.04 4.32 -6.90
C GLY A 48 -1.32 2.82 -6.85
N ASP A 49 -2.59 2.44 -6.66
CA ASP A 49 -3.09 1.06 -6.77
C ASP A 49 -3.12 0.69 -8.27
N ALA A 50 -2.07 0.01 -8.71
CA ALA A 50 -1.81 -0.33 -10.09
C ALA A 50 -2.28 -1.75 -10.44
N ASP A 51 -2.41 -2.64 -9.46
CA ASP A 51 -2.90 -4.00 -9.67
C ASP A 51 -4.37 -4.21 -9.32
N GLY A 52 -5.00 -3.23 -8.66
CA GLY A 52 -6.43 -3.17 -8.38
C GLY A 52 -6.85 -4.02 -7.19
N ASP A 53 -5.96 -4.31 -6.26
CA ASP A 53 -6.24 -5.13 -5.07
C ASP A 53 -6.71 -4.32 -3.85
N GLY A 54 -6.72 -3.00 -3.95
CA GLY A 54 -7.35 -2.08 -3.00
C GLY A 54 -6.39 -1.49 -1.97
N ASP A 55 -5.10 -1.77 -2.03
CA ASP A 55 -4.08 -1.07 -1.26
C ASP A 55 -2.92 -0.53 -2.12
N VAL A 56 -1.97 0.15 -1.48
CA VAL A 56 -0.77 0.68 -2.16
C VAL A 56 0.48 0.09 -1.51
N ASP A 57 1.06 -0.93 -2.12
CA ASP A 57 2.13 -1.74 -1.54
C ASP A 57 3.26 -2.12 -2.55
N ALA A 58 3.93 -3.26 -2.32
CA ALA A 58 5.06 -3.69 -3.14
C ALA A 58 4.62 -4.38 -4.44
N GLU A 59 3.40 -4.86 -4.48
CA GLU A 59 2.76 -5.59 -5.56
C GLU A 59 2.40 -4.59 -6.67
N ASP A 60 1.91 -3.39 -6.34
CA ASP A 60 1.71 -2.28 -7.29
C ASP A 60 2.96 -1.90 -8.06
N ARG A 61 4.09 -1.79 -7.34
CA ARG A 61 5.37 -1.49 -7.97
C ARG A 61 5.73 -2.60 -8.97
N THR A 62 5.41 -3.84 -8.65
CA THR A 62 5.64 -4.97 -9.54
C THR A 62 4.72 -4.89 -10.75
N ALA A 63 3.45 -4.57 -10.56
CA ALA A 63 2.50 -4.38 -11.65
C ALA A 63 2.89 -3.22 -12.59
N VAL A 64 3.37 -2.10 -12.05
CA VAL A 64 3.91 -0.99 -12.86
C VAL A 64 5.17 -1.41 -13.61
N ASN A 65 6.09 -2.13 -12.95
CA ASN A 65 7.30 -2.63 -13.57
C ASN A 65 6.97 -3.58 -14.73
N ASP A 66 6.08 -4.54 -14.52
CA ASP A 66 5.63 -5.48 -15.53
C ASP A 66 4.94 -4.77 -16.70
N ALA A 67 4.08 -3.78 -16.42
CA ALA A 67 3.42 -2.97 -17.44
C ALA A 67 4.39 -2.12 -18.29
N LEU A 68 5.52 -1.70 -17.69
CA LEU A 68 6.58 -0.95 -18.36
C LEU A 68 7.65 -1.85 -18.99
N GLY A 69 7.57 -3.17 -18.81
CA GLY A 69 8.59 -4.12 -19.25
C GLY A 69 9.87 -4.10 -18.40
N LEU A 70 9.87 -3.40 -17.27
CA LEU A 70 11.01 -3.25 -16.37
C LEU A 70 11.13 -4.46 -15.45
N SER A 71 11.54 -5.60 -16.00
CA SER A 71 11.88 -6.75 -15.16
C SER A 71 13.27 -6.56 -14.55
N ALA A 72 13.48 -6.96 -13.30
CA ALA A 72 14.83 -7.02 -12.73
C ALA A 72 15.77 -7.99 -13.50
N ALA A 73 15.19 -8.89 -14.30
CA ALA A 73 15.90 -9.79 -15.18
C ALA A 73 16.15 -9.23 -16.59
N ASP A 74 15.53 -8.10 -16.94
CA ASP A 74 15.83 -7.33 -18.15
C ASP A 74 17.07 -6.47 -17.86
N ILE A 75 18.23 -7.00 -18.23
CA ILE A 75 19.54 -6.47 -17.87
C ILE A 75 19.95 -5.34 -18.83
N ASP A 76 19.52 -5.41 -20.08
CA ASP A 76 19.85 -4.41 -21.09
C ASP A 76 18.78 -3.32 -21.27
N GLY A 77 17.61 -3.49 -20.65
CA GLY A 77 16.53 -2.52 -20.58
C GLY A 77 15.68 -2.46 -21.84
N ASP A 78 15.64 -3.54 -22.63
CA ASP A 78 14.89 -3.59 -23.88
C ASP A 78 13.40 -3.98 -23.70
N GLY A 79 13.00 -4.26 -22.46
CA GLY A 79 11.65 -4.64 -22.06
C GLY A 79 11.35 -6.14 -22.21
N VAL A 80 12.34 -6.96 -22.58
CA VAL A 80 12.14 -8.39 -22.89
C VAL A 80 13.24 -9.25 -22.28
N VAL A 81 12.87 -10.13 -21.37
CA VAL A 81 13.83 -11.08 -20.78
C VAL A 81 14.11 -12.26 -21.74
N ILE A 82 15.24 -12.23 -22.44
CA ILE A 82 15.69 -13.25 -23.40
C ILE A 82 17.13 -13.73 -23.14
N ALA A 83 17.65 -14.59 -24.02
CA ALA A 83 19.02 -15.10 -23.93
C ALA A 83 20.10 -13.99 -24.00
N PHE A 84 19.74 -12.80 -24.46
CA PHE A 84 20.64 -11.66 -24.54
C PHE A 84 20.93 -11.08 -23.14
N ASP A 85 19.94 -10.97 -22.25
CA ASP A 85 20.13 -10.60 -20.85
C ASP A 85 21.09 -11.54 -20.13
N LEU A 86 20.89 -12.84 -20.34
CA LEU A 86 21.77 -13.86 -19.80
C LEU A 86 23.20 -13.73 -20.34
N ALA A 87 23.36 -13.46 -21.63
CA ALA A 87 24.68 -13.22 -22.22
C ALA A 87 25.37 -12.00 -21.59
N THR A 88 24.61 -10.95 -21.26
CA THR A 88 25.15 -9.77 -20.55
C THR A 88 25.67 -10.13 -19.16
N VAL A 89 24.91 -10.91 -18.38
CA VAL A 89 25.38 -11.41 -17.06
C VAL A 89 26.64 -12.26 -17.20
N LEU A 90 26.67 -13.18 -18.16
CA LEU A 90 27.82 -14.03 -18.42
C LEU A 90 29.05 -13.22 -18.87
N GLY A 91 28.86 -12.13 -19.61
CA GLY A 91 29.93 -11.24 -20.06
C GLY A 91 30.65 -10.54 -18.92
N TYR A 92 29.95 -10.25 -17.82
CA TYR A 92 30.53 -9.65 -16.62
C TYR A 92 30.91 -10.67 -15.53
N TRP A 93 30.56 -11.94 -15.72
CA TRP A 93 30.79 -12.96 -14.70
C TRP A 93 32.29 -13.20 -14.48
N GLY A 94 32.74 -12.95 -13.26
CA GLY A 94 34.14 -13.16 -12.86
C GLY A 94 35.05 -11.96 -13.13
N LEU A 95 34.53 -10.85 -13.66
CA LEU A 95 35.27 -9.59 -13.69
C LEU A 95 35.26 -8.97 -12.28
N CYS A 96 36.44 -8.68 -11.74
CA CYS A 96 36.57 -7.97 -10.45
C CYS A 96 36.22 -6.48 -10.56
N SER A 97 36.08 -5.96 -11.78
CA SER A 97 35.47 -4.67 -12.11
C SER A 97 34.97 -4.74 -13.55
N ALA A 98 33.73 -4.34 -13.78
CA ALA A 98 33.27 -3.99 -15.12
C ALA A 98 33.99 -2.70 -15.59
N PRO A 99 34.21 -2.51 -16.91
CA PRO A 99 34.72 -1.26 -17.47
C PRO A 99 33.82 -0.06 -17.17
#